data_AF-A0A9P5XGF4-F1
#
_entry.id   AF-A0A9P5XGF4-F1
#
_cell.length_a   1.000
_cell.length_b   1.000
_cell.length_c   1.000
_cell.angle_alpha   90.00
_cell.angle_beta   90.00
_cell.angle_gamma   90.00
#
_symmetry.space_group_name_H-M   'P 1'
#
loop_
_entity.id
_entity.type
_entity.pdbx_description
1 polymer ?
#
loop_
_entity_poly.entity_id
_entity_poly.type
_entity_poly.pdbx_seq_one_letter_code
_entity_poly.pdbx_strand_id
1 'polypeptide(L)'
;MISVMSGRTSSSPVAYPAYDEFVTNVSIEAEQNVKCSNHRPCVALLYGNNGNYREILLWREHPDLPARKFYEEIFPQTIERLTDSPVPYHRGSLYGGEGWNAADQSIGDVHV
;
A
#
# COMPACT_ATOMS: atom_id res chain seq x y z
N MET A 1 4.98 6.65 20.13
CA MET A 1 6.17 5.79 20.01
C MET A 1 5.73 4.38 20.36
N ILE A 2 5.36 3.56 19.37
CA ILE A 2 4.94 2.17 19.60
C ILE A 2 6.17 1.30 19.33
N SER A 3 6.68 0.71 20.40
CA SER A 3 7.76 -0.27 20.39
C SER A 3 7.21 -1.59 19.89
N VAL A 4 7.69 -2.07 18.74
CA VAL A 4 7.38 -3.39 18.22
C VAL A 4 8.36 -4.37 18.88
N MET A 5 7.94 -5.03 19.95
CA MET A 5 8.73 -6.08 20.60
C MET A 5 8.76 -7.33 19.73
N SER A 6 9.85 -7.44 18.96
CA SER A 6 10.66 -8.63 18.67
C SER A 6 10.00 -10.01 18.83
N GLY A 7 9.77 -10.69 17.70
CA GLY A 7 9.37 -12.10 17.67
C GLY A 7 9.49 -12.82 16.32
N ARG A 8 10.47 -12.48 15.46
CA ARG A 8 11.13 -13.37 14.47
C ARG A 8 12.09 -12.57 13.60
N THR A 9 13.35 -12.99 13.57
CA THR A 9 14.40 -12.47 12.70
C THR A 9 14.31 -13.15 11.33
N SER A 10 13.80 -12.43 10.33
CA SER A 10 14.24 -12.57 8.94
C SER A 10 14.38 -11.16 8.38
N SER A 11 15.61 -10.83 7.98
CA SER A 11 16.10 -9.52 7.56
C SER A 11 15.67 -9.11 6.14
N SER A 12 14.40 -9.31 5.77
CA SER A 12 13.86 -8.87 4.49
C SER A 12 12.82 -7.75 4.73
N PRO A 13 13.02 -6.52 4.21
CA PRO A 13 12.37 -5.34 4.76
C PRO A 13 10.90 -5.08 4.37
N VAL A 14 10.19 -5.95 3.65
CA VAL A 14 9.08 -5.42 2.79
C VAL A 14 7.76 -6.21 2.82
N ALA A 15 7.53 -7.19 3.69
CA ALA A 15 6.22 -7.84 3.79
C ALA A 15 5.47 -7.47 5.09
N TYR A 16 4.55 -6.51 5.01
CA TYR A 16 3.66 -6.24 6.14
C TYR A 16 2.68 -7.41 6.37
N PRO A 17 2.42 -7.77 7.64
CA PRO A 17 1.46 -8.82 7.96
C PRO A 17 0.02 -8.34 7.74
N ALA A 18 -0.94 -9.27 7.77
CA ALA A 18 -2.37 -8.97 7.64
C ALA A 18 -3.25 -9.75 8.63
N TYR A 19 -2.72 -10.04 9.83
CA TYR A 19 -3.53 -10.58 10.93
C TYR A 19 -4.49 -9.51 11.48
N ASP A 20 -5.61 -9.93 12.06
CA ASP A 20 -6.77 -9.06 12.33
C ASP A 20 -6.47 -7.83 13.19
N GLU A 21 -5.63 -7.97 14.22
CA GLU A 21 -5.23 -6.83 15.07
C GLU A 21 -4.42 -5.78 14.29
N PHE A 22 -3.49 -6.22 13.44
CA PHE A 22 -2.72 -5.31 12.59
C PHE A 22 -3.61 -4.64 11.55
N VAL A 23 -4.52 -5.41 10.93
CA VAL A 23 -5.51 -4.89 9.99
C VAL A 23 -6.38 -3.82 10.65
N THR A 24 -6.87 -4.08 11.86
CA THR A 24 -7.68 -3.13 12.62
C THR A 24 -6.92 -1.85 12.89
N ASN A 25 -5.66 -1.96 13.36
CA ASN A 25 -4.84 -0.81 13.70
C ASN A 25 -4.55 0.07 12.46
N VAL A 26 -4.10 -0.54 11.36
CA VAL A 26 -3.81 0.17 10.11
C VAL A 26 -5.08 0.78 9.50
N SER A 27 -6.24 0.13 9.65
CA SER A 27 -7.52 0.69 9.17
C SER A 27 -7.90 1.96 9.93
N ILE A 28 -7.68 2.00 11.25
CA ILE A 28 -7.93 3.19 12.07
C ILE A 28 -7.06 4.35 11.59
N GLU A 29 -5.77 4.11 11.35
CA GLU A 29 -4.84 5.11 10.81
C GLU A 29 -5.28 5.60 9.42
N ALA A 30 -5.64 4.68 8.53
CA ALA A 30 -6.07 5.02 7.18
C ALA A 30 -7.30 5.93 7.20
N GLU A 31 -8.30 5.64 8.03
CA GLU A 31 -9.47 6.49 8.17
C GLU A 31 -9.12 7.91 8.65
N GLN A 32 -8.25 8.01 9.65
CA GLN A 32 -7.84 9.29 10.22
C GLN A 32 -7.12 10.15 9.17
N ASN A 33 -6.20 9.54 8.41
CA ASN A 33 -5.43 10.23 7.38
C ASN A 33 -6.29 10.65 6.18
N VAL A 34 -7.23 9.80 5.74
CA VAL A 34 -8.15 10.14 4.65
C VAL A 34 -9.06 11.29 5.05
N LYS A 35 -9.67 11.25 6.25
CA LYS A 35 -10.51 12.35 6.77
C LYS A 35 -9.73 13.67 6.84
N CYS A 36 -8.47 13.62 7.30
CA CYS A 36 -7.61 14.79 7.41
C CYS A 36 -7.22 15.37 6.04
N SER A 37 -7.03 14.52 5.04
CA SER A 37 -6.51 14.91 3.73
C SER A 37 -7.59 15.30 2.73
N ASN A 38 -8.83 14.81 2.89
CA ASN A 38 -9.93 14.98 1.93
C ASN A 38 -10.22 16.45 1.54
N HIS A 39 -10.01 17.39 2.46
CA HIS A 39 -10.31 18.82 2.22
C HIS A 39 -9.09 19.63 1.75
N ARG A 40 -7.98 18.96 1.38
CA ARG A 40 -6.75 19.62 0.95
C ARG A 40 -6.61 19.55 -0.58
N PRO A 41 -6.76 20.67 -1.31
CA PRO A 41 -6.68 20.67 -2.78
C PRO A 41 -5.28 20.34 -3.32
N CYS A 42 -4.24 20.36 -2.47
CA CYS A 42 -2.89 19.95 -2.85
C CYS A 42 -2.69 18.43 -2.89
N VAL A 43 -3.64 17.64 -2.36
CA VAL A 43 -3.56 16.18 -2.37
C VAL A 43 -4.14 15.67 -3.69
N ALA A 44 -3.25 15.34 -4.63
CA ALA A 44 -3.62 14.95 -6.00
C ALA A 44 -3.73 13.44 -6.22
N LEU A 45 -3.07 12.63 -5.38
CA LEU A 45 -2.98 11.18 -5.52
C LEU A 45 -2.72 10.56 -4.15
N LEU A 46 -3.39 9.45 -3.85
CA LEU A 46 -3.04 8.56 -2.74
C LEU A 46 -2.50 7.25 -3.30
N TYR A 47 -1.49 6.68 -2.65
CA TYR A 47 -0.99 5.37 -3.03
C TYR A 47 -0.72 4.45 -1.84
N GLY A 48 -0.89 3.14 -2.05
CA GLY A 48 -0.93 2.17 -0.95
C GLY A 48 0.42 1.79 -0.37
N ASN A 49 1.48 1.81 -1.17
CA ASN A 49 2.79 1.31 -0.76
C ASN A 49 3.94 1.80 -1.64
N ASN A 50 5.17 1.61 -1.18
CA ASN A 50 6.39 1.95 -1.89
C ASN A 50 7.23 0.69 -2.16
N GLY A 51 7.18 0.19 -3.39
CA GLY A 51 8.05 -0.88 -3.88
C GLY A 51 7.65 -2.31 -3.51
N ASN A 52 6.56 -2.54 -2.76
CA ASN A 52 6.20 -3.88 -2.31
C ASN A 52 5.83 -4.82 -3.48
N TYR A 53 5.17 -4.31 -4.53
CA TYR A 53 4.88 -5.12 -5.72
C TYR A 53 6.16 -5.46 -6.51
N ARG A 54 7.13 -4.54 -6.58
CA ARG A 54 8.43 -4.79 -7.21
C ARG A 54 9.23 -5.86 -6.44
N GLU A 55 9.15 -5.87 -5.12
CA GLU A 55 9.83 -6.88 -4.30
C GLU A 55 9.40 -8.31 -4.67
N ILE A 56 8.09 -8.54 -4.80
CA ILE A 56 7.57 -9.84 -5.19
C ILE A 56 8.13 -10.25 -6.55
N LEU A 57 8.14 -9.32 -7.52
CA LEU A 57 8.56 -9.60 -8.89
C LEU A 57 10.07 -9.90 -8.98
N LEU A 58 10.90 -9.17 -8.24
CA LEU A 58 12.36 -9.28 -8.33
C LEU A 58 12.96 -10.33 -7.40
N TRP A 59 12.55 -10.33 -6.13
CA TRP A 59 13.21 -11.12 -5.09
C TRP A 59 12.45 -12.42 -4.77
N ARG A 60 11.15 -12.49 -5.08
CA ARG A 60 10.28 -13.68 -4.87
C ARG A 60 10.28 -14.24 -3.44
N GLU A 61 10.77 -13.49 -2.46
CA GLU A 61 10.91 -13.96 -1.07
C GLU A 61 9.55 -14.12 -0.36
N HIS A 62 8.51 -13.42 -0.85
CA HIS A 62 7.17 -13.40 -0.28
C HIS A 62 6.08 -13.40 -1.37
N PRO A 63 5.79 -14.55 -2.02
CA PRO A 63 4.82 -14.62 -3.13
C PRO A 63 3.40 -14.21 -2.72
N ASP A 64 3.06 -14.37 -1.45
CA ASP A 64 1.69 -14.16 -0.98
C ASP A 64 1.37 -12.69 -0.65
N LEU A 65 2.38 -11.82 -0.46
CA LEU A 65 2.26 -10.42 0.00
C LEU A 65 0.96 -10.15 0.78
N PRO A 66 0.88 -10.54 2.07
CA PRO A 66 -0.34 -10.42 2.87
C PRO A 66 -0.90 -8.99 2.89
N ALA A 67 0.00 -8.00 2.80
CA ALA A 67 -0.33 -6.60 2.74
C ALA A 67 -1.20 -6.18 1.54
N ARG A 68 -1.38 -7.03 0.50
CA ARG A 68 -2.33 -6.78 -0.61
C ARG A 68 -3.75 -6.49 -0.11
N LYS A 69 -4.15 -7.09 1.02
CA LYS A 69 -5.42 -6.78 1.68
C LYS A 69 -5.60 -5.28 1.92
N PHE A 70 -4.54 -4.55 2.24
CA PHE A 70 -4.59 -3.10 2.39
C PHE A 70 -4.69 -2.38 1.04
N TYR A 71 -3.81 -2.75 0.12
CA TYR A 71 -3.61 -2.03 -1.14
C TYR A 71 -4.73 -2.26 -2.15
N GLU A 72 -5.40 -3.41 -2.10
CA GLU A 72 -6.39 -3.83 -3.08
C GLU A 72 -7.82 -3.71 -2.55
N GLU A 73 -8.00 -3.73 -1.22
CA GLU A 73 -9.32 -3.73 -0.59
C GLU A 73 -9.50 -2.57 0.38
N ILE A 74 -8.76 -2.54 1.50
CA ILE A 74 -9.08 -1.64 2.63
C ILE A 74 -8.88 -0.16 2.27
N PHE A 75 -7.74 0.20 1.69
CA PHE A 75 -7.45 1.59 1.34
C PHE A 75 -8.38 2.16 0.28
N PRO A 76 -8.61 1.51 -0.89
CA PRO A 76 -9.56 2.05 -1.85
C PRO A 76 -10.98 2.15 -1.29
N GLN A 77 -11.45 1.16 -0.52
CA GLN A 77 -12.77 1.22 0.15
C GLN A 77 -12.86 2.34 1.18
N THR A 78 -11.77 2.59 1.92
CA THR A 78 -11.72 3.67 2.92
C THR A 78 -11.77 5.04 2.27
N ILE A 79 -11.06 5.22 1.15
CA ILE A 79 -11.12 6.45 0.36
C ILE A 79 -12.52 6.65 -0.18
N GLU A 80 -13.07 5.67 -0.92
CA GLU A 80 -14.41 5.73 -1.51
C GLU A 80 -15.50 6.07 -0.48
N ARG A 81 -15.44 5.47 0.71
CA ARG A 81 -16.42 5.71 1.78
C ARG A 81 -16.32 7.09 2.43
N LEU A 82 -15.12 7.69 2.48
CA LEU A 82 -14.85 8.90 3.29
C LEU A 82 -14.68 10.17 2.46
N THR A 83 -14.75 10.09 1.14
CA THR A 83 -14.55 11.22 0.23
C THR A 83 -15.70 11.35 -0.76
N ASP A 84 -16.30 12.53 -0.87
CA ASP A 84 -17.42 12.78 -1.81
C ASP A 84 -16.95 12.84 -3.27
N SER A 85 -15.72 13.31 -3.49
CA SER A 85 -15.02 13.28 -4.78
C SER A 85 -13.67 12.61 -4.54
N PRO A 86 -13.56 11.28 -4.72
CA PRO A 86 -12.37 10.56 -4.33
C PRO A 86 -11.13 11.05 -5.08
N VAL A 87 -10.11 11.41 -4.31
CA VAL A 87 -8.75 11.56 -4.82
C VAL A 87 -8.38 10.23 -5.48
N PRO A 88 -7.82 10.23 -6.71
CA PRO A 88 -7.38 9.01 -7.36
C PRO A 88 -6.49 8.17 -6.43
N TYR A 89 -6.63 6.86 -6.54
CA TYR A 89 -5.88 5.90 -5.73
C TYR A 89 -5.04 4.97 -6.60
N HIS A 90 -3.78 4.77 -6.22
CA HIS A 90 -2.86 3.85 -6.87
C HIS A 90 -2.39 2.78 -5.89
N ARG A 91 -2.44 1.50 -6.28
CA ARG A 91 -2.16 0.38 -5.35
C ARG A 91 -0.76 0.42 -4.74
N GLY A 92 0.23 0.88 -5.50
CA GLY A 92 1.60 1.08 -5.04
C GLY A 92 2.43 1.85 -6.05
N SER A 93 3.66 2.16 -5.69
CA SER A 93 4.66 2.81 -6.54
C SER A 93 6.00 2.10 -6.33
N LEU A 94 6.58 1.35 -7.26
CA LEU A 94 6.16 1.10 -8.64
C LEU A 94 4.95 0.15 -8.77
N TYR A 95 4.08 0.39 -9.75
CA TYR A 95 3.01 -0.52 -10.15
C TYR A 95 2.54 -0.34 -11.61
N GLY A 96 2.67 -1.38 -12.43
CA GLY A 96 2.14 -1.41 -13.80
C GLY A 96 1.01 -2.42 -14.06
N GLY A 97 0.45 -3.05 -13.03
CA GLY A 97 -0.63 -4.02 -13.17
C GLY A 97 -0.19 -5.48 -13.22
N GLU A 98 -1.12 -6.38 -13.53
CA GLU A 98 -0.87 -7.83 -13.59
C GLU A 98 0.07 -8.20 -14.75
N GLY A 99 1.08 -9.03 -14.48
CA GLY A 99 2.03 -9.49 -15.49
C GLY A 99 3.02 -8.41 -15.96
N TRP A 100 3.03 -7.24 -15.34
CA TRP A 100 3.89 -6.12 -15.74
C TRP A 100 5.37 -6.40 -15.47
N ASN A 101 6.20 -5.95 -16.41
CA ASN A 101 7.65 -5.95 -16.27
C ASN A 101 8.10 -4.66 -15.56
N ALA A 102 8.74 -4.79 -14.40
CA ALA A 102 9.14 -3.64 -13.58
C ALA A 102 10.12 -2.65 -14.26
N ALA A 103 10.74 -3.04 -15.39
CA ALA A 103 11.60 -2.17 -16.19
C ALA A 103 10.88 -1.54 -17.41
N ASP A 104 9.62 -1.88 -17.67
CA ASP A 104 8.83 -1.34 -18.78
C ASP A 104 8.35 0.08 -18.47
N GLN A 105 8.90 1.06 -19.21
CA GLN A 105 8.59 2.47 -19.06
C GLN A 105 7.32 2.92 -19.79
N SER A 106 6.61 2.00 -20.46
CA SER A 106 5.37 2.30 -21.21
C SER A 106 4.09 2.10 -20.40
N ILE A 107 4.17 1.48 -19.22
CA ILE A 107 3.02 1.15 -18.37
C ILE A 107 3.31 1.52 -16.92
N GLY A 108 2.38 2.26 -16.30
CA GLY A 108 2.47 2.61 -14.88
C GLY A 108 3.60 3.59 -14.56
N ASP A 109 3.97 3.65 -13.28
CA ASP A 109 5.11 4.43 -12.79
C ASP A 109 6.39 3.58 -12.66
N VAL A 110 7.54 4.20 -12.82
CA VAL A 110 8.85 3.54 -12.75
C VAL A 110 9.82 4.24 -11.78
N HIS A 111 10.59 3.46 -11.04
CA HIS A 111 11.73 3.94 -10.24
C HIS A 111 13.00 3.49 -10.96
N VAL A 112 13.64 4.43 -11.66
CA VAL A 112 14.86 4.22 -12.46
C VAL A 112 16.13 4.39 -11.65
#